data_AF-A0A0D3AGJ2-F1
#
_entry.id   AF-A0A0D3AGJ2-F1
#
_cell.length_a   1.000
_cell.length_b   1.000
_cell.length_c   1.000
_cell.angle_alpha   90.00
_cell.angle_beta   90.00
_cell.angle_gamma   90.00
#
_symmetry.space_group_name_H-M   'P 1'
#
loop_
_entity.id
_entity.type
_entity.pdbx_description
1 polymer ?
#
loop_
_entity_poly.entity_id
_entity_poly.type
_entity_poly.pdbx_seq_one_letter_code
_entity_poly.pdbx_strand_id
1 'polypeptide(L)'
;MRTLKQELAEALREEELFWRQKCREEWLRAGDRNTKYFHNCVKGRRIQNRILILLDELGREHFSEGAKGDIAVNFYRDLFISSNPHDLDSIFR
;
A
#
# COMPACT_ATOMS: atom_id res chain seq x y z
N MET A 1 -7.12 -35.97 7.47
CA MET A 1 -6.18 -36.00 6.32
C MET A 1 -6.72 -35.27 5.09
N ARG A 2 -7.97 -35.52 4.63
CA ARG A 2 -8.54 -34.79 3.47
C ARG A 2 -8.83 -33.30 3.75
N THR A 3 -9.38 -32.99 4.92
CA THR A 3 -9.72 -31.62 5.35
C THR A 3 -8.50 -30.71 5.45
N LEU A 4 -7.45 -31.16 6.14
CA LEU A 4 -6.17 -30.45 6.25
C LEU A 4 -5.54 -30.10 4.89
N LYS A 5 -5.67 -30.99 3.90
CA LYS A 5 -5.15 -30.71 2.55
C LYS A 5 -5.99 -29.67 1.81
N GLN A 6 -7.30 -29.61 2.08
CA GLN A 6 -8.19 -28.61 1.50
C GLN A 6 -7.95 -27.24 2.13
N GLU A 7 -7.85 -27.16 3.46
CA GLU A 7 -7.52 -25.94 4.20
C GLU A 7 -6.17 -25.37 3.75
N LEU A 8 -5.15 -26.22 3.58
CA LEU A 8 -3.84 -25.79 3.07
C LEU A 8 -3.93 -25.23 1.64
N ALA A 9 -4.72 -25.87 0.77
CA ALA A 9 -4.90 -25.41 -0.61
C ALA A 9 -5.65 -24.07 -0.68
N GLU A 10 -6.57 -23.84 0.26
CA GLU A 10 -7.33 -22.60 0.38
C GLU A 10 -6.44 -21.45 0.87
N ALA A 11 -5.68 -21.67 1.95
CA ALA A 11 -4.71 -20.69 2.46
C ALA A 11 -3.65 -20.29 1.41
N LEU A 12 -3.14 -21.25 0.64
CA LEU A 12 -2.19 -20.97 -0.45
C LEU A 12 -2.82 -20.12 -1.56
N ARG A 13 -4.11 -20.34 -1.86
CA ARG A 13 -4.83 -19.56 -2.87
C ARG A 13 -5.08 -18.13 -2.39
N GLU A 14 -5.42 -17.95 -1.12
CA GLU A 14 -5.56 -16.61 -0.51
C GLU A 14 -4.24 -15.85 -0.52
N GLU A 15 -3.14 -16.52 -0.19
CA GLU A 15 -1.80 -15.93 -0.26
C GLU A 15 -1.45 -15.50 -1.69
N GLU A 16 -1.69 -16.33 -2.69
CA GLU A 16 -1.48 -16.00 -4.10
C GLU A 16 -2.30 -14.77 -4.53
N LEU A 17 -3.58 -14.71 -4.15
CA LEU A 17 -4.46 -13.57 -4.43
C LEU A 17 -3.96 -12.28 -3.78
N PHE A 18 -3.52 -12.35 -2.53
CA PHE A 18 -2.96 -11.21 -1.79
C PHE A 18 -1.71 -10.66 -2.50
N TRP A 19 -0.77 -11.53 -2.88
CA TRP A 19 0.44 -11.12 -3.56
C TRP A 19 0.18 -10.58 -4.96
N ARG A 20 -0.80 -11.14 -5.69
CA ARG A 20 -1.26 -10.62 -6.99
C ARG A 20 -1.76 -9.18 -6.89
N GLN A 21 -2.68 -8.91 -5.95
CA GLN A 21 -3.20 -7.56 -5.73
C GLN A 21 -2.09 -6.56 -5.38
N LYS A 22 -1.13 -7.00 -4.57
CA LYS A 22 -0.04 -6.15 -4.08
C LYS A 22 1.03 -5.83 -5.13
N CYS A 23 1.29 -6.75 -6.06
CA CYS A 23 2.24 -6.52 -7.15
C CYS A 23 1.67 -5.62 -8.25
N ARG A 24 0.35 -5.67 -8.50
CA ARG A 24 -0.33 -5.05 -9.65
C ARG A 24 0.34 -5.35 -11.00
N GLU A 25 0.90 -6.54 -11.16
CA GLU A 25 1.49 -7.01 -12.42
C GLU A 25 0.56 -8.02 -13.09
N GLU A 26 0.38 -7.90 -14.41
CA GLU A 26 -0.64 -8.62 -15.20
C GLU A 26 -0.22 -10.05 -15.58
N TRP A 27 1.06 -10.39 -15.45
CA TRP A 27 1.64 -11.63 -15.98
C TRP A 27 1.58 -12.80 -14.99
N LEU A 28 0.38 -13.32 -14.80
CA LEU A 28 0.16 -14.69 -14.34
C LEU A 28 0.17 -15.65 -15.53
N ARG A 29 1.36 -16.12 -15.92
CA ARG A 29 1.42 -17.42 -16.57
C ARG A 29 1.32 -18.47 -15.47
N ALA A 30 0.10 -18.95 -15.27
CA ALA A 30 -0.25 -20.04 -14.36
C ALA A 30 0.79 -21.17 -14.45
N GLY A 31 1.63 -21.32 -13.44
CA GLY A 31 2.62 -22.40 -13.44
C GLY A 31 3.77 -22.24 -12.48
N ASP A 32 4.15 -21.01 -12.11
CA ASP A 32 5.29 -20.81 -11.21
C ASP A 32 4.81 -20.35 -9.84
N ARG A 33 4.95 -21.22 -8.83
CA ARG A 33 4.75 -20.91 -7.39
C ARG A 33 5.85 -19.97 -6.87
N ASN A 34 6.28 -19.01 -7.68
CA ASN A 34 7.47 -18.23 -7.45
C ASN A 34 7.17 -17.05 -6.51
N THR A 35 6.79 -17.38 -5.27
CA THR A 35 6.55 -16.43 -4.16
C THR A 35 7.70 -15.43 -4.03
N LYS A 36 8.95 -15.86 -4.29
CA LYS A 36 10.15 -15.02 -4.31
C LYS A 36 10.05 -13.86 -5.32
N TYR A 37 9.54 -14.12 -6.53
CA TYR A 37 9.32 -13.06 -7.53
C TYR A 37 8.34 -12.01 -7.01
N PHE A 38 7.19 -12.46 -6.48
CA PHE A 38 6.19 -11.54 -5.92
C PHE A 38 6.72 -10.73 -4.75
N HIS A 39 7.45 -11.36 -3.81
CA HIS A 39 8.08 -10.65 -2.72
C HIS A 39 9.07 -9.59 -3.21
N ASN A 40 9.84 -9.89 -4.27
CA ASN A 40 10.78 -8.95 -4.87
C ASN A 40 10.05 -7.79 -5.57
N CYS A 41 8.99 -8.06 -6.34
CA CYS A 41 8.18 -7.01 -6.97
C CYS A 41 7.53 -6.10 -5.93
N VAL A 42 6.92 -6.67 -4.88
CA VAL A 42 6.37 -5.89 -3.77
C VAL A 42 7.47 -5.09 -3.06
N LYS A 43 8.64 -5.65 -2.84
CA LYS A 43 9.77 -4.95 -2.22
C LYS A 43 10.22 -3.78 -3.09
N GLY A 44 10.39 -3.99 -4.39
CA GLY A 44 10.74 -2.94 -5.35
C GLY A 44 9.70 -1.82 -5.35
N ARG A 45 8.42 -2.16 -5.41
CA ARG A 45 7.33 -1.18 -5.36
C ARG A 45 7.27 -0.42 -4.03
N ARG A 46 7.50 -1.09 -2.90
CA ARG A 46 7.59 -0.44 -1.59
C ARG A 46 8.75 0.56 -1.51
N ILE A 47 9.87 0.25 -2.15
CA ILE A 47 11.03 1.16 -2.22
C ILE A 47 10.68 2.37 -3.09
N GLN A 48 10.08 2.15 -4.26
CA GLN A 48 9.67 3.23 -5.18
C GLN A 48 8.61 4.15 -4.57
N ASN A 49 7.63 3.58 -3.87
CA ASN A 49 6.53 4.34 -3.26
C ASN A 49 6.85 4.85 -1.85
N ARG A 50 8.09 4.71 -1.39
CA ARG A 50 8.47 5.19 -0.07
C ARG A 50 8.48 6.72 -0.08
N ILE A 51 7.62 7.32 0.73
CA ILE A 51 7.67 8.76 1.01
C ILE A 51 8.93 9.00 1.85
N LEU A 52 9.94 9.66 1.27
CA LEU A 52 11.21 9.91 1.97
C LEU A 52 11.09 11.10 2.92
N ILE A 53 10.43 12.17 2.47
CA ILE A 53 10.33 13.45 3.17
C ILE A 53 8.89 13.94 3.05
N LEU A 54 8.36 14.53 4.11
CA LEU A 54 7.20 15.41 4.06
C LEU A 54 7.57 16.77 4.61
N LEU A 55 6.90 17.81 4.08
CA LEU A 55 7.01 19.17 4.58
C LEU A 55 5.87 19.42 5.58
N ASP A 56 6.19 20.06 6.70
CA ASP A 56 5.17 20.60 7.59
C ASP A 56 4.65 21.95 7.09
N GLU A 57 3.63 22.49 7.77
CA GLU A 57 3.02 23.79 7.44
C GLU A 57 3.99 24.98 7.51
N LEU A 58 5.12 24.81 8.21
CA LEU A 58 6.18 25.81 8.32
C LEU A 58 7.29 25.59 7.26
N GLY A 59 7.09 24.66 6.33
CA GLY A 59 8.03 24.33 5.26
C GLY A 59 9.26 23.54 5.75
N ARG A 60 9.21 22.91 6.93
CA ARG A 60 10.32 22.10 7.45
C ARG A 60 10.22 20.66 6.98
N GLU A 61 11.36 20.09 6.63
CA GLU A 61 11.48 18.71 6.16
C GLU A 61 11.49 17.70 7.32
N HIS A 62 10.65 16.68 7.21
CA HIS A 62 10.54 15.58 8.16
C HIS A 62 10.80 14.24 7.50
N PHE A 63 11.73 13.49 8.08
CA PHE A 63 12.24 12.22 7.52
C PHE A 63 11.74 10.99 8.29
N SER A 64 11.37 11.16 9.57
CA SER A 64 10.95 10.06 10.43
C SER A 64 9.52 9.61 10.09
N GLU A 65 9.25 8.30 10.18
CA GLU A 65 7.91 7.77 9.89
C GLU A 65 6.85 8.33 10.86
N GLY A 66 7.22 8.57 12.13
CA GLY A 66 6.33 9.18 13.12
C GLY A 66 5.94 10.60 12.74
N ALA A 67 6.91 11.47 12.43
CA ALA A 67 6.64 12.85 12.05
C ALA A 67 5.84 12.94 10.74
N LYS A 68 6.15 12.07 9.76
CA LYS A 68 5.35 11.98 8.52
C LYS A 68 3.90 11.58 8.80
N GLY A 69 3.69 10.67 9.75
CA GLY A 69 2.35 10.29 10.21
C GLY A 69 1.60 11.45 10.85
N ASP A 70 2.25 12.20 11.75
CA ASP A 70 1.65 13.35 12.42
C ASP A 70 1.27 14.46 11.43
N ILE A 71 2.13 14.75 10.44
CA ILE A 71 1.85 15.71 9.37
C ILE A 71 0.62 15.29 8.57
N ALA A 72 0.55 14.01 8.17
CA ALA A 72 -0.59 13.50 7.41
C ALA A 72 -1.89 13.60 8.21
N VAL A 73 -1.86 13.25 9.50
CA VAL A 73 -3.03 13.33 10.39
C VAL A 73 -3.52 14.77 10.53
N ASN A 74 -2.62 15.73 10.75
CA ASN A 74 -2.99 17.14 10.89
C ASN A 74 -3.56 17.71 9.59
N PHE A 75 -2.89 17.45 8.46
CA PHE A 75 -3.36 17.87 7.14
C PHE A 75 -4.79 17.39 6.84
N TYR A 76 -5.07 16.10 7.01
CA TYR A 76 -6.39 15.56 6.72
C TYR A 76 -7.44 15.97 7.75
N ARG A 77 -7.06 16.13 9.03
CA ARG A 77 -7.95 16.69 10.05
C ARG A 77 -8.43 18.07 9.64
N ASP A 78 -7.52 18.94 9.24
CA ASP A 78 -7.87 20.30 8.82
C ASP A 78 -8.67 20.28 7.52
N LEU A 79 -8.30 19.44 6.56
CA LEU A 79 -9.05 19.28 5.31
C LEU A 79 -10.51 18.90 5.54
N PHE A 80 -10.78 17.95 6.45
CA PHE A 80 -12.13 17.43 6.68
C PHE A 80 -12.94 18.24 7.71
N ILE A 81 -12.30 19.13 8.49
CA ILE A 81 -12.98 20.00 9.46
C ILE A 81 -13.20 21.41 8.88
N SER A 82 -12.28 21.93 8.05
CA SER A 82 -12.27 23.34 7.65
C SER A 82 -13.28 23.72 6.57
N SER A 83 -13.83 22.76 5.82
CA SER A 83 -14.80 23.06 4.77
C SER A 83 -15.76 21.90 4.65
N ASN A 84 -17.07 22.16 4.58
CA ASN A 84 -17.98 21.24 3.90
C ASN A 84 -17.48 21.12 2.44
N PRO A 85 -16.68 20.10 2.07
CA PRO A 85 -15.87 20.16 0.87
C PRO A 85 -16.76 19.77 -0.31
N HIS A 86 -17.30 20.76 -1.00
CA HIS A 86 -18.14 20.53 -2.18
C HIS A 86 -17.34 20.13 -3.43
N ASP A 87 -15.99 20.12 -3.37
CA ASP A 87 -15.14 19.81 -4.51
C ASP A 87 -13.88 19.02 -4.11
N LEU A 88 -14.08 17.71 -3.91
CA LEU A 88 -12.99 16.75 -3.73
C LEU A 88 -12.26 16.42 -5.04
N ASP A 89 -12.86 16.75 -6.20
CA ASP A 89 -12.29 16.42 -7.52
C ASP A 89 -11.01 17.23 -7.82
N SER A 90 -10.87 18.41 -7.22
CA SER A 90 -9.67 19.24 -7.32
C SER A 90 -8.40 18.60 -6.71
N ILE A 91 -8.55 17.67 -5.77
CA ILE A 91 -7.43 17.05 -5.04
C ILE A 91 -6.84 15.86 -5.80
N PHE A 92 -7.63 15.18 -6.64
CA PHE A 92 -7.24 13.95 -7.32
C PHE A 92 -6.90 14.13 -8.81
N ARG A 93 -6.78 15.38 -9.29
CA ARG A 93 -6.31 15.71 -10.65
C ARG A 93 -4.80 15.75 -10.78
#